data_AF-A0A376TN50-F1
#
_entry.id   AF-A0A376TN50-F1
#
_cell.length_a   1.000
_cell.length_b   1.000
_cell.length_c   1.000
_cell.angle_alpha   90.00
_cell.angle_beta   90.00
_cell.angle_gamma   90.00
#
_symmetry.space_group_name_H-M   'P 1'
#
loop_
_entity.id
_entity.type
_entity.pdbx_description
1 polymer ?
#
loop_
_entity_poly.entity_id
_entity_poly.type
_entity_poly.pdbx_seq_one_letter_code
_entity_poly.pdbx_strand_id
1 'polypeptide(L)'
;MQAGIDIYNLTKYTRSNQNTCINQMPCVSLGEPVERGDVLADGPSPTLGELALGQNMRVAFMPWNGYNFEDSILVSERVVQEDRFTTIHIQELACVSRDTKLGPEEITADIPNVGEAALSKLDESGIVYIGAEVTGGDILVGKVTPKGETQLTPEEKLLRANLR
;
A
#
# COMPACT_ATOMS: atom_id res chain seq x y z
N MET A 1 22.45 16.24 37.19
CA MET A 1 23.06 16.36 35.86
C MET A 1 22.34 15.39 34.96
N GLN A 2 21.39 15.89 34.18
CA GLN A 2 20.64 15.08 33.21
C GLN A 2 21.58 14.88 32.01
N ALA A 3 21.80 13.64 31.59
CA ALA A 3 22.73 13.32 30.50
C ALA A 3 22.40 14.16 29.25
N GLY A 4 23.40 14.85 28.71
CA GLY A 4 23.27 15.80 27.59
C GLY A 4 23.11 15.11 26.23
N ILE A 5 22.14 14.21 26.12
CA ILE A 5 21.83 13.45 24.91
C ILE A 5 20.37 13.70 24.55
N ASP A 6 20.15 14.27 23.37
CA ASP A 6 18.82 14.42 22.78
C ASP A 6 18.55 13.24 21.83
N ILE A 7 17.32 12.71 21.87
CA ILE A 7 16.89 11.59 21.02
C ILE A 7 15.77 12.07 20.10
N TYR A 8 15.98 11.93 18.79
CA TYR A 8 15.02 12.27 17.76
C TYR A 8 14.52 10.99 17.07
N ASN A 9 13.23 10.70 17.19
CA ASN A 9 12.62 9.55 16.52
C ASN A 9 12.18 9.94 15.12
N LEU A 10 12.62 9.18 14.11
CA LEU A 10 12.27 9.41 12.71
C LEU A 10 10.96 8.71 12.35
N THR A 11 10.14 9.40 11.57
CA THR A 11 8.92 8.84 10.97
C THR A 11 9.28 7.99 9.76
N LYS A 12 8.93 6.70 9.79
CA LYS A 12 9.22 5.74 8.71
C LYS A 12 7.94 5.27 8.06
N TYR A 13 7.94 5.23 6.72
CA TYR A 13 6.88 4.64 5.87
C TYR A 13 5.46 4.91 6.34
N THR A 14 5.15 6.18 6.65
CA THR A 14 3.83 6.60 7.12
C THR A 14 3.02 7.16 5.97
N ARG A 15 1.72 6.87 5.96
CA ARG A 15 0.77 7.36 4.96
C ARG A 15 0.55 8.87 5.09
N SER A 16 0.54 9.57 3.96
CA SER A 16 0.04 10.94 3.86
C SER A 16 -1.45 10.99 3.54
N ASN A 17 -2.08 12.16 3.70
CA ASN A 17 -3.48 12.36 3.34
C ASN A 17 -3.77 12.09 1.84
N GLN A 18 -2.77 12.26 0.96
CA GLN A 18 -2.87 11.99 -0.47
C GLN A 18 -2.38 10.58 -0.85
N ASN A 19 -2.27 9.67 0.13
CA ASN A 19 -1.79 8.29 -0.07
C ASN A 19 -0.35 8.20 -0.60
N THR A 20 0.47 9.24 -0.39
CA THR A 20 1.91 9.21 -0.66
C THR A 20 2.68 8.73 0.58
N CYS A 21 3.92 8.31 0.38
CA CYS A 21 4.80 7.88 1.47
C CYS A 21 5.51 9.07 2.15
N ILE A 22 5.38 9.16 3.47
CA ILE A 22 6.19 10.01 4.34
C ILE A 22 7.26 9.12 4.97
N ASN A 23 8.50 9.31 4.54
CA ASN A 23 9.64 8.55 5.05
C ASN A 23 10.79 9.52 5.32
N GLN A 24 11.28 9.53 6.55
CA GLN A 24 12.46 10.29 6.93
C GLN A 24 13.72 9.42 6.82
N MET A 25 14.76 9.99 6.24
CA MET A 25 16.06 9.34 6.08
C MET A 25 17.13 10.18 6.79
N PRO A 26 17.97 9.56 7.65
CA PRO A 26 19.07 10.29 8.26
C PRO A 26 20.04 10.74 7.16
N CYS A 27 20.44 12.01 7.21
CA CYS A 27 21.43 12.58 6.27
C CYS A 27 22.81 12.77 6.91
N VAL A 28 22.91 12.62 8.24
CA VAL A 28 24.16 12.70 9.00
C VAL A 28 24.75 11.31 9.28
N SER A 29 26.07 11.26 9.43
CA SER A 29 26.82 10.05 9.78
C SER A 29 27.16 9.96 11.26
N LEU A 30 27.45 8.76 11.74
CA LEU A 30 27.86 8.55 13.14
C LEU A 30 29.17 9.31 13.44
N GLY A 31 29.13 10.18 14.45
CA GLY A 31 30.28 10.98 14.87
C GLY A 31 30.52 12.25 14.07
N GLU A 32 29.62 12.60 13.15
CA GLU A 32 29.68 13.86 12.41
C GLU A 32 29.35 15.05 13.35
N PRO A 33 30.19 16.11 13.36
CA PRO A 33 29.87 17.33 14.12
C PRO A 33 28.70 18.06 13.46
N VAL A 34 27.70 18.43 14.25
CA VAL A 34 26.50 19.16 13.77
C VAL A 34 26.32 20.44 14.56
N GLU A 35 25.79 21.47 13.90
CA GLU A 35 25.47 22.75 14.51
C GLU A 35 23.96 22.93 14.70
N ARG A 36 23.60 23.91 15.55
CA ARG A 36 22.19 24.21 15.79
C ARG A 36 21.56 24.77 14.52
N GLY A 37 20.60 24.04 13.96
CA GLY A 37 19.89 24.41 12.73
C GLY A 37 20.16 23.46 11.57
N ASP A 38 21.14 22.57 11.71
CA ASP A 38 21.43 21.56 10.71
C ASP A 38 20.30 20.54 10.58
N VAL A 39 20.06 20.10 9.35
CA VAL A 39 19.09 19.06 9.04
C VAL A 39 19.73 17.72 9.39
N LEU A 40 19.13 16.98 10.32
CA LEU A 40 19.61 15.65 10.74
C LEU A 40 18.95 14.51 9.94
N ALA A 41 17.76 14.77 9.38
CA ALA A 41 17.04 13.83 8.55
C ALA A 41 16.22 14.56 7.48
N ASP A 42 16.32 14.06 6.25
CA ASP A 42 15.51 14.52 5.13
C ASP A 42 14.11 13.90 5.18
N GLY A 43 13.11 14.69 4.80
CA GLY A 43 11.72 14.25 4.67
C GLY A 43 11.39 13.68 3.28
N PRO A 44 10.10 13.51 2.95
CA PRO A 44 9.70 13.11 1.60
C PRO A 44 9.98 14.26 0.62
N SER A 45 10.88 14.02 -0.34
CA SER A 45 11.33 14.94 -1.41
C SER A 45 12.53 15.85 -1.13
N PRO A 46 12.78 16.41 0.08
CA PRO A 46 14.05 17.08 0.33
C PRO A 46 15.26 16.16 0.16
N THR A 47 16.39 16.72 -0.28
CA THR A 47 17.69 16.06 -0.33
C THR A 47 18.72 17.02 0.27
N LEU A 48 19.39 16.59 1.32
CA LEU A 48 20.41 17.36 2.05
C LEU A 48 19.89 18.74 2.50
N GLY A 49 18.64 18.79 2.99
CA GLY A 49 18.01 20.03 3.45
C GLY A 49 17.48 20.95 2.36
N GLU A 50 17.70 20.63 1.07
CA GLU A 50 17.14 21.38 -0.06
C GLU A 50 15.88 20.70 -0.62
N LEU A 51 14.93 21.50 -1.09
CA LEU A 51 13.68 20.99 -1.66
C LEU A 51 13.91 20.38 -3.06
N ALA A 52 13.76 19.07 -3.21
CA ALA A 52 13.84 18.37 -4.50
C ALA A 52 12.50 17.73 -4.89
N LEU A 53 11.59 18.52 -5.48
CA LEU A 53 10.25 18.06 -5.90
C LEU A 53 10.26 17.03 -7.04
N GLY A 54 11.38 16.85 -7.72
CA GLY A 54 11.52 15.97 -8.87
C GLY A 54 12.99 15.74 -9.20
N GLN A 55 13.25 15.30 -10.43
CA GLN A 55 14.61 14.96 -10.84
C GLN A 55 14.99 15.63 -12.16
N ASN A 56 16.26 16.04 -12.27
CA ASN A 56 16.82 16.62 -13.48
C ASN A 56 17.01 15.54 -14.56
N MET A 57 16.51 15.80 -15.77
CA MET A 57 16.56 14.88 -16.89
C MET A 57 17.39 15.45 -18.04
N ARG A 58 18.08 14.57 -18.78
CA ARG A 58 18.69 14.95 -20.06
C ARG A 58 17.59 14.95 -21.13
N VAL A 59 17.32 16.12 -21.70
CA VAL A 59 16.26 16.33 -22.68
C VAL A 59 16.85 16.79 -24.00
N ALA A 60 16.24 16.38 -25.12
CA ALA A 60 16.56 16.86 -26.46
C ALA A 60 15.29 17.45 -27.10
N PHE A 61 15.43 18.61 -27.73
CA PHE A 61 14.34 19.26 -28.46
C PHE A 61 14.45 18.92 -29.95
N MET A 62 13.66 17.95 -30.40
CA MET A 62 13.56 17.56 -31.80
C MET A 62 12.23 16.86 -32.07
N PRO A 63 11.64 16.99 -33.27
CA PRO A 63 10.50 16.15 -33.65
C PRO A 63 10.96 14.69 -33.77
N TRP A 64 10.20 13.76 -33.18
CA TRP A 64 10.55 12.34 -33.19
C TRP A 64 9.39 11.48 -33.67
N ASN A 65 9.32 11.24 -34.98
CA ASN A 65 8.34 10.36 -35.64
C ASN A 65 6.87 10.58 -35.20
N GLY A 66 6.51 11.79 -34.79
CA GLY A 66 5.17 12.12 -34.29
C GLY A 66 4.85 11.65 -32.87
N TYR A 67 5.77 10.98 -32.16
CA TYR A 67 5.54 10.54 -30.78
C TYR A 67 5.51 11.68 -29.77
N ASN A 68 6.14 12.81 -30.09
CA ASN A 68 6.06 14.04 -29.32
C ASN A 68 5.16 15.09 -29.99
N PHE A 69 4.05 14.64 -30.58
CA PHE A 69 3.05 15.54 -31.14
C PHE A 69 2.29 16.28 -30.04
N GLU A 70 2.01 17.57 -30.27
CA GLU A 70 1.46 18.50 -29.28
C GLU A 70 2.28 18.49 -27.98
N ASP A 71 1.65 18.13 -26.86
CA ASP A 71 2.25 18.12 -25.52
C ASP A 71 2.69 16.70 -25.09
N SER A 72 2.79 15.76 -26.03
CA SER A 72 3.19 14.39 -25.75
C SER A 72 4.69 14.32 -25.42
N ILE A 73 5.03 13.58 -24.36
CA ILE A 73 6.41 13.38 -23.91
C ILE A 73 6.86 11.96 -24.26
N LEU A 74 7.94 11.84 -25.03
CA LEU A 74 8.63 10.58 -25.26
C LEU A 74 9.72 10.39 -24.19
N VAL A 75 9.67 9.27 -23.49
CA VAL A 75 10.60 8.93 -22.40
C VAL A 75 11.43 7.72 -22.80
N SER A 76 12.72 7.73 -22.44
CA SER A 76 13.61 6.59 -22.65
C SER A 76 13.31 5.48 -21.63
N GLU A 77 13.38 4.22 -22.07
CA GLU A 77 13.28 3.04 -21.18
C GLU A 77 14.30 3.08 -20.04
N ARG A 78 15.46 3.72 -20.25
CA ARG A 78 16.50 3.90 -19.22
C ARG A 78 15.96 4.57 -17.95
N VAL A 79 14.96 5.44 -18.07
CA VAL A 79 14.35 6.13 -16.93
C VAL A 79 13.58 5.17 -16.03
N VAL A 80 12.94 4.17 -16.64
CA VAL A 80 12.22 3.09 -15.93
C VAL A 80 13.22 2.12 -15.31
N GLN A 81 14.27 1.74 -16.05
CA GLN A 81 15.32 0.84 -15.54
C GLN A 81 16.08 1.43 -14.34
N GLU A 82 16.18 2.76 -14.24
CA GLU A 82 16.82 3.46 -13.13
C GLU A 82 15.84 3.83 -11.99
N ASP A 83 14.56 3.39 -12.04
CA ASP A 83 13.52 3.67 -11.04
C ASP A 83 13.37 5.16 -10.65
N ARG A 84 13.68 6.05 -11.58
CA ARG A 84 13.86 7.49 -11.32
C ARG A 84 12.58 8.22 -10.92
N PHE A 85 11.46 7.80 -11.52
CA PHE A 85 10.14 8.35 -11.26
C PHE A 85 9.21 7.32 -10.60
N THR A 86 9.78 6.34 -9.90
CA THR A 86 9.03 5.35 -9.13
C THR A 86 8.56 5.97 -7.80
N THR A 87 7.26 5.91 -7.53
CA THR A 87 6.64 6.49 -6.32
C THR A 87 6.09 5.40 -5.41
N ILE A 88 6.23 5.59 -4.10
CA ILE A 88 5.63 4.70 -3.10
C ILE A 88 4.29 5.29 -2.67
N HIS A 89 3.24 4.51 -2.86
CA HIS A 89 1.89 4.84 -2.41
C HIS A 89 1.46 3.92 -1.27
N ILE A 90 0.86 4.52 -0.24
CA ILE A 90 0.34 3.79 0.93
C ILE A 90 -1.15 4.04 1.01
N GLN A 91 -1.93 2.97 0.90
CA GLN A 91 -3.38 3.00 1.01
C GLN A 91 -3.82 2.29 2.28
N GLU A 92 -4.80 2.87 2.96
CA GLU A 92 -5.43 2.30 4.14
C GLU A 92 -6.80 1.77 3.74
N LEU A 93 -7.00 0.47 3.92
CA LEU A 93 -8.25 -0.21 3.64
C LEU A 93 -8.84 -0.69 4.96
N ALA A 94 -10.08 -0.29 5.25
CA ALA A 94 -10.76 -0.65 6.48
C ALA A 94 -11.86 -1.68 6.19
N CYS A 95 -11.86 -2.76 6.95
CA CYS A 95 -12.98 -3.70 7.01
C CYS A 95 -13.66 -3.55 8.38
N VAL A 96 -14.99 -3.41 8.38
CA VAL A 96 -15.77 -3.22 9.60
C VAL A 96 -16.75 -4.38 9.73
N SER A 97 -16.67 -5.08 10.86
CA SER A 97 -17.69 -6.04 11.28
C SER A 97 -18.75 -5.33 12.12
N ARG A 98 -20.03 -5.64 11.91
CA ARG A 98 -21.16 -5.02 12.62
C ARG A 98 -22.21 -6.04 13.03
N ASP A 99 -22.96 -5.70 14.06
CA ASP A 99 -24.14 -6.47 14.43
C ASP A 99 -25.29 -6.19 13.47
N THR A 100 -25.83 -7.26 12.89
CA THR A 100 -27.03 -7.22 12.07
C THR A 100 -28.22 -7.78 12.82
N LYS A 101 -29.43 -7.57 12.30
CA LYS A 101 -30.66 -8.17 12.87
C LYS A 101 -30.66 -9.71 12.84
N LEU A 102 -29.89 -10.31 11.94
CA LEU A 102 -29.81 -11.76 11.77
C LEU A 102 -28.67 -12.39 12.59
N GLY A 103 -27.81 -11.55 13.19
CA GLY A 103 -26.66 -11.97 13.98
C GLY A 103 -25.45 -11.04 13.80
N PRO A 104 -24.41 -11.19 14.63
CA PRO A 104 -23.14 -10.50 14.46
C PRO A 104 -22.45 -10.94 13.16
N GLU A 105 -21.78 -10.01 12.48
CA GLU A 105 -20.80 -10.38 11.45
C GLU A 105 -19.52 -10.89 12.11
N GLU A 106 -18.85 -11.85 11.47
CA GLU A 106 -17.65 -12.48 12.01
C GLU A 106 -16.46 -12.25 11.07
N ILE A 107 -15.30 -11.96 11.65
CA ILE A 107 -14.02 -11.94 10.94
C ILE A 107 -13.41 -13.32 11.13
N THR A 108 -13.25 -14.06 10.03
CA THR A 108 -12.80 -15.45 10.04
C THR A 108 -12.20 -15.83 8.69
N ALA A 109 -11.28 -16.79 8.70
CA ALA A 109 -10.73 -17.42 7.51
C ALA A 109 -11.71 -18.44 6.87
N ASP A 110 -12.79 -18.83 7.58
CA ASP A 110 -13.80 -19.75 7.05
C ASP A 110 -14.81 -19.03 6.15
N ILE A 111 -14.42 -18.78 4.90
CA ILE A 111 -15.23 -18.03 3.93
C ILE A 111 -15.93 -19.01 2.96
N PRO A 112 -17.26 -19.00 2.87
CA PRO A 112 -17.99 -19.93 2.01
C PRO A 112 -17.77 -19.62 0.52
N ASN A 113 -17.67 -20.67 -0.30
CA ASN A 113 -17.46 -20.61 -1.76
C ASN A 113 -16.14 -19.98 -2.22
N VAL A 114 -15.15 -19.88 -1.33
CA VAL A 114 -13.79 -19.42 -1.66
C VAL A 114 -12.84 -20.61 -1.63
N GLY A 115 -11.96 -20.71 -2.65
CA GLY A 115 -10.96 -21.78 -2.72
C GLY A 115 -9.78 -21.56 -1.77
N GLU A 116 -9.11 -22.63 -1.36
CA GLU A 116 -7.95 -22.59 -0.44
C GLU A 116 -6.83 -21.64 -0.89
N ALA A 117 -6.62 -21.49 -2.19
CA ALA A 117 -5.61 -20.59 -2.75
C ALA A 117 -5.79 -19.12 -2.30
N ALA A 118 -7.04 -18.65 -2.19
CA ALA A 118 -7.33 -17.29 -1.73
C ALA A 118 -7.21 -17.15 -0.21
N LEU A 119 -7.41 -18.25 0.53
CA LEU A 119 -7.25 -18.29 1.99
C LEU A 119 -5.79 -18.43 2.42
N SER A 120 -4.90 -18.88 1.53
CA SER A 120 -3.48 -19.11 1.83
C SER A 120 -2.72 -17.88 2.35
N LYS A 121 -3.22 -16.67 2.04
CA LYS A 121 -2.62 -15.39 2.48
C LYS A 121 -3.17 -14.88 3.81
N LEU A 122 -4.23 -15.50 4.32
CA LEU A 122 -4.87 -15.14 5.58
C LEU A 122 -4.30 -15.94 6.75
N ASP A 123 -4.26 -15.32 7.92
CA ASP A 123 -3.99 -15.98 9.18
C ASP A 123 -5.22 -16.73 9.70
N GLU A 124 -5.05 -17.41 10.84
CA GLU A 124 -6.13 -18.15 11.51
C GLU A 124 -7.33 -17.27 11.89
N SER A 125 -7.12 -15.95 12.03
CA SER A 125 -8.17 -14.98 12.34
C SER A 125 -8.87 -14.45 11.08
N GLY A 126 -8.40 -14.79 9.88
CA GLY A 126 -8.91 -14.27 8.62
C GLY A 126 -8.33 -12.91 8.21
N ILE A 127 -7.14 -12.54 8.70
CA ILE A 127 -6.45 -11.29 8.38
C ILE A 127 -5.17 -11.59 7.58
N VAL A 128 -4.87 -10.79 6.57
CA VAL A 128 -3.67 -10.95 5.75
C VAL A 128 -2.37 -10.78 6.55
N TYR A 129 -1.36 -11.60 6.26
CA TYR A 129 -0.03 -11.47 6.87
C TYR A 129 0.67 -10.17 6.47
N ILE A 130 1.41 -9.58 7.42
CA ILE A 130 2.28 -8.43 7.16
C ILE A 130 3.40 -8.87 6.21
N GLY A 131 3.52 -8.18 5.07
CA GLY A 131 4.52 -8.48 4.04
C GLY A 131 4.01 -9.41 2.93
N ALA A 132 2.75 -9.83 2.95
CA ALA A 132 2.16 -10.57 1.84
C ALA A 132 1.97 -9.68 0.60
N GLU A 133 2.41 -10.17 -0.55
CA GLU A 133 2.13 -9.52 -1.84
C GLU A 133 0.70 -9.85 -2.29
N VAL A 134 -0.07 -8.81 -2.59
CA VAL A 134 -1.48 -8.91 -2.96
C VAL A 134 -1.76 -8.22 -4.29
N THR A 135 -2.73 -8.74 -5.01
CA THR A 135 -3.20 -8.23 -6.30
C THR A 135 -4.69 -7.92 -6.25
N GLY A 136 -5.21 -7.28 -7.30
CA GLY A 136 -6.64 -6.97 -7.39
C GLY A 136 -7.49 -8.23 -7.35
N GLY A 137 -8.38 -8.33 -6.35
CA GLY A 137 -9.25 -9.48 -6.13
C GLY A 137 -8.83 -10.37 -4.95
N ASP A 138 -7.63 -10.18 -4.40
CA ASP A 138 -7.21 -10.89 -3.20
C ASP A 138 -7.99 -10.42 -1.97
N ILE A 139 -8.23 -11.35 -1.04
CA ILE A 139 -8.95 -11.08 0.21
C ILE A 139 -7.95 -10.61 1.26
N LEU A 140 -8.14 -9.39 1.79
CA LEU A 140 -7.30 -8.85 2.87
C LEU A 140 -7.84 -9.17 4.26
N VAL A 141 -9.17 -9.18 4.40
CA VAL A 141 -9.88 -9.51 5.63
C VAL A 141 -11.09 -10.36 5.28
N GLY A 142 -11.12 -11.60 5.78
CA GLY A 142 -12.24 -12.51 5.65
C GLY A 142 -13.39 -12.08 6.56
N LYS A 143 -14.50 -11.64 5.97
CA LYS A 143 -15.70 -11.23 6.71
C LYS A 143 -16.89 -12.05 6.25
N VAL A 144 -17.55 -12.72 7.20
CA VAL A 144 -18.75 -13.51 6.97
C VAL A 144 -19.95 -12.81 7.60
N THR A 145 -21.03 -12.68 6.83
CA THR A 145 -22.29 -12.10 7.29
C THR A 145 -23.32 -13.22 7.44
N PRO A 146 -24.02 -13.33 8.59
CA PRO A 146 -25.07 -14.32 8.76
C PRO A 146 -26.19 -14.07 7.75
N LYS A 147 -26.47 -15.06 6.92
CA LYS A 147 -27.59 -15.03 5.97
C LYS A 147 -28.77 -15.78 6.57
N GLY A 148 -29.95 -15.15 6.52
CA GLY A 148 -31.20 -15.84 6.83
C GLY A 148 -31.47 -16.95 5.82
N GLU A 149 -32.38 -17.86 6.15
CA GLU A 149 -32.80 -18.92 5.23
C GLU A 149 -33.37 -18.32 3.94
N THR A 150 -32.61 -18.45 2.85
CA THR A 150 -33.12 -18.20 1.51
C THR A 150 -33.99 -19.38 1.07
N GLN A 151 -35.22 -19.11 0.64
CA GLN A 151 -36.02 -20.12 -0.04
C GLN A 151 -35.34 -20.47 -1.37
N LEU A 152 -34.64 -21.59 -1.40
CA LEU A 152 -34.04 -22.13 -2.62
C LEU A 152 -35.15 -22.48 -3.61
N THR A 153 -34.91 -22.17 -4.89
CA THR A 153 -35.83 -22.58 -5.96
C THR A 153 -35.88 -24.12 -6.06
N PRO A 154 -36.95 -24.71 -6.63
CA PRO A 154 -37.01 -26.15 -6.86
C PRO A 154 -35.79 -26.70 -7.61
N GLU A 155 -35.24 -25.90 -8.54
CA GLU A 155 -34.05 -26.23 -9.34
C GLU A 155 -32.78 -26.30 -8.49
N GLU A 156 -32.54 -25.33 -7.62
CA GLU A 156 -31.39 -25.33 -6.70
C GLU A 156 -31.49 -26.45 -5.65
N LYS A 157 -32.69 -26.76 -5.17
CA LYS A 157 -32.93 -27.90 -4.28
C LYS A 157 -32.58 -29.22 -4.98
N LEU A 158 -32.95 -29.37 -6.25
CA LEU A 158 -32.63 -30.57 -7.04
C LEU A 158 -31.12 -30.69 -7.26
N LEU A 159 -30.46 -29.59 -7.63
CA LEU A 159 -29.01 -29.55 -7.85
C LEU A 159 -28.24 -29.93 -6.58
N ARG A 160 -28.63 -29.36 -5.43
CA ARG A 160 -27.99 -29.61 -4.14
C ARG A 160 -28.25 -31.03 -3.59
N ALA A 161 -29.37 -31.65 -3.96
CA ALA A 161 -29.67 -33.04 -3.62
C ALA A 161 -28.83 -34.05 -4.43
N ASN A 162 -28.46 -33.71 -5.67
CA ASN A 162 -27.62 -34.56 -6.52
C ASN A 162 -26.10 -34.37 -6.29
N LEU A 163 -25.70 -33.27 -5.65
CA LEU A 163 -24.31 -32.97 -5.27
C LEU A 163 -23.92 -33.49 -3.88
N ARG A 164 -24.86 -34.12 -3.15
CA ARG A 164 -24.63 -34.87 -1.91
C ARG A 164 -24.51 -36.36 -2.22
#